data_AF-A0AAP6RKX6-F1
#
_entry.id   AF-A0AAP6RKX6-F1
#
_cell.length_a   1.000
_cell.length_b   1.000
_cell.length_c   1.000
_cell.angle_alpha   90.00
_cell.angle_beta   90.00
_cell.angle_gamma   90.00
#
_symmetry.space_group_name_H-M   'P 1'
#
loop_
_entity.id
_entity.type
_entity.pdbx_description
1 polymer ?
#
loop_
_entity_poly.entity_id
_entity_poly.type
_entity_poly.pdbx_seq_one_letter_code
_entity_poly.pdbx_strand_id
1 'polypeptide(L)'
;HKSAVITLVERLSKVIITLQPEGRRAIDIENRLNQWMQSVPKYLFKSMTFDCGKEFSNWKSISNINDIDIYFADPGTPSQRGLN
;
A
#
# COMPACT_ATOMS: atom_id res chain seq x y z
N HIS A 1 -2.92 -0.79 -22.49
CA HIS A 1 -2.70 -1.39 -21.16
C HIS A 1 -1.42 -0.82 -20.54
N LYS A 2 -1.52 0.02 -19.52
CA LYS A 2 -0.35 0.46 -18.74
C LYS A 2 -0.30 -0.41 -17.48
N SER A 3 0.72 -1.25 -17.35
CA SER A 3 0.98 -2.00 -16.13
C SER A 3 1.26 -1.05 -14.96
N ALA A 4 1.01 -1.54 -13.75
CA ALA A 4 1.36 -0.87 -12.49
C ALA A 4 2.11 -1.87 -11.60
N VAL A 5 2.91 -1.35 -10.68
CA VAL A 5 3.57 -2.12 -9.62
C VAL A 5 3.41 -1.33 -8.34
N ILE A 6 2.89 -1.97 -7.30
CA ILE A 6 2.88 -1.44 -5.94
C ILE A 6 4.21 -1.85 -5.32
N THR A 7 4.97 -0.87 -4.83
CA THR A 7 6.23 -1.12 -4.12
C THR A 7 6.05 -0.69 -2.67
N LEU A 8 6.24 -1.62 -1.74
CA LEU A 8 6.22 -1.36 -0.31
C LEU A 8 7.63 -1.61 0.24
N VAL A 9 8.11 -0.70 1.08
CA VAL A 9 9.39 -0.82 1.76
C VAL A 9 9.16 -0.74 3.27
N GLU A 10 9.52 -1.81 3.98
CA GLU A 10 9.45 -1.82 5.44
C GLU A 10 10.63 -1.02 6.01
N ARG A 11 10.34 -0.06 6.90
CA ARG A 11 11.30 0.97 7.30
C ARG A 11 12.47 0.44 8.13
N LEU A 12 12.29 -0.62 8.91
CA LEU A 12 13.33 -1.14 9.81
C LEU A 12 14.21 -2.19 9.12
N SER A 13 13.60 -3.28 8.67
CA SER A 13 14.25 -4.43 8.02
C SER A 13 14.69 -4.18 6.58
N LYS A 14 14.18 -3.10 5.96
CA LYS A 14 14.43 -2.77 4.53
C LYS A 14 13.91 -3.81 3.55
N VAL A 15 13.00 -4.68 3.98
CA VAL A 15 12.33 -5.63 3.08
C VAL A 15 11.54 -4.86 2.02
N ILE A 16 11.75 -5.25 0.76
CA ILE A 16 11.05 -4.70 -0.40
C ILE A 16 10.01 -5.72 -0.86
N ILE A 17 8.77 -5.28 -0.98
CA ILE A 17 7.65 -6.08 -1.48
C ILE A 17 7.13 -5.42 -2.75
N THR A 18 7.17 -6.16 -3.86
CA THR A 18 6.64 -5.71 -5.15
C THR A 18 5.40 -6.52 -5.49
N LEU A 19 4.27 -5.85 -5.69
CA LEU A 19 3.00 -6.47 -6.04
C LEU A 19 2.55 -5.95 -7.41
N GLN A 20 2.24 -6.86 -8.32
CA GLN A 20 1.69 -6.51 -9.63
C GLN A 20 0.16 -6.60 -9.58
N PRO A 21 -0.58 -5.48 -9.54
CA PRO A 21 -2.02 -5.44 -9.74
C PRO A 21 -2.38 -5.62 -11.23
N GLU A 22 -3.65 -5.95 -11.50
CA GLU A 22 -4.18 -6.04 -12.87
C GLU A 22 -4.21 -4.67 -13.60
N GLY A 23 -4.26 -3.58 -12.83
CA GLY A 23 -4.34 -2.22 -13.35
C GLY A 23 -4.01 -1.15 -12.30
N ARG A 24 -4.25 0.11 -12.66
CA ARG A 24 -4.00 1.30 -11.82
C ARG A 24 -5.26 1.83 -11.12
N ARG A 25 -6.42 1.20 -11.33
CA ARG A 25 -7.66 1.67 -10.71
C ARG A 25 -7.64 1.28 -9.24
N ALA A 26 -8.32 2.05 -8.40
CA ALA A 26 -8.34 1.79 -6.97
C ALA A 26 -8.82 0.38 -6.60
N ILE A 27 -9.76 -0.18 -7.36
CA ILE A 27 -10.22 -1.57 -7.18
C ILE A 27 -9.13 -2.60 -7.49
N ASP A 28 -8.30 -2.36 -8.49
CA ASP A 28 -7.22 -3.28 -8.88
C ASP A 28 -6.12 -3.27 -7.80
N ILE A 29 -5.84 -2.10 -7.22
CA ILE A 29 -4.90 -1.91 -6.10
C ILE A 29 -5.43 -2.58 -4.82
N GLU A 30 -6.68 -2.30 -4.47
CA GLU A 30 -7.37 -2.87 -3.29
C GLU A 30 -7.36 -4.39 -3.33
N ASN A 31 -7.81 -4.99 -4.43
CA ASN A 31 -7.84 -6.44 -4.59
C ASN A 31 -6.45 -7.05 -4.39
N ARG A 32 -5.43 -6.44 -5.02
CA ARG A 32 -4.06 -6.95 -4.94
C ARG A 32 -3.46 -6.85 -3.54
N LEU A 33 -3.72 -5.75 -2.83
CA LEU A 33 -3.26 -5.55 -1.45
C LEU A 33 -3.96 -6.49 -0.49
N ASN A 34 -5.28 -6.64 -0.57
CA ASN A 34 -6.05 -7.55 0.27
C ASN A 34 -5.58 -9.00 0.09
N GLN A 35 -5.38 -9.44 -1.15
CA GLN A 35 -4.88 -10.78 -1.45
C GLN A 35 -3.49 -11.00 -0.84
N TRP A 36 -2.59 -10.01 -0.92
CA TRP A 36 -1.27 -10.11 -0.32
C TRP A 36 -1.31 -10.10 1.20
N MET A 37 -2.11 -9.23 1.82
CA MET A 37 -2.25 -9.15 3.28
C MET A 37 -2.79 -10.46 3.87
N GLN A 38 -3.63 -11.19 3.14
CA GLN A 38 -4.07 -12.53 3.54
C GLN A 38 -2.94 -13.58 3.52
N SER A 39 -1.89 -13.36 2.74
CA SER A 39 -0.75 -14.29 2.63
C SER A 39 0.33 -14.06 3.70
N VAL A 40 0.22 -13.00 4.49
CA VAL A 40 1.17 -12.65 5.56
C VAL A 40 0.50 -12.72 6.94
N PRO A 41 1.27 -12.92 8.02
CA PRO A 41 0.70 -12.87 9.37
C PRO A 41 0.10 -11.49 9.67
N LYS A 42 -1.13 -11.45 10.20
CA LYS A 42 -1.90 -10.21 10.43
C LYS A 42 -1.16 -9.13 11.23
N TYR A 43 -0.28 -9.53 12.14
CA TYR A 43 0.46 -8.65 13.04
C TYR A 43 1.83 -8.22 12.50
N LEU A 44 2.18 -8.63 11.28
CA LEU A 44 3.49 -8.31 10.68
C LEU A 44 3.62 -6.82 10.34
N PHE A 45 2.53 -6.18 9.92
CA PHE A 45 2.49 -4.77 9.56
C PHE A 45 1.43 -4.05 10.38
N LYS A 46 1.81 -2.94 11.03
CA LYS A 46 0.90 -2.13 11.84
C LYS A 46 0.29 -0.96 11.06
N SER A 47 1.02 -0.44 10.09
CA SER A 47 0.57 0.67 9.28
C SER A 47 1.21 0.69 7.89
N MET A 48 0.56 1.37 6.96
CA MET A 48 1.11 1.71 5.65
C MET A 48 1.00 3.22 5.41
N THR A 49 1.94 3.77 4.65
CA THR A 49 1.90 5.18 4.24
C THR A 49 2.01 5.25 2.71
N PHE A 50 1.01 5.87 2.07
CA PHE A 50 0.97 6.06 0.62
C PHE A 50 1.13 7.53 0.24
N ASP A 51 1.32 7.80 -1.04
CA ASP A 51 1.10 9.14 -1.58
C ASP A 51 -0.40 9.42 -1.75
N CYS A 52 -0.78 10.68 -1.99
CA CYS A 52 -2.16 11.07 -2.25
C CYS A 52 -2.64 10.68 -3.67
N GLY A 53 -2.12 9.59 -4.24
CA GLY A 53 -2.54 9.03 -5.52
C GLY A 53 -4.00 8.60 -5.52
N LYS A 54 -4.69 8.80 -6.64
CA LYS A 54 -6.11 8.42 -6.81
C LYS A 54 -6.30 6.90 -6.79
N GLU A 55 -5.26 6.16 -7.11
CA GLU A 55 -5.21 4.71 -7.02
C GLU A 55 -5.39 4.17 -5.59
N PHE A 56 -5.23 5.01 -4.56
CA PHE A 56 -5.47 4.65 -3.17
C PHE A 56 -6.80 5.18 -2.61
N SER A 57 -7.74 5.61 -3.46
CA SER A 57 -9.03 6.16 -3.00
C SER A 57 -9.86 5.19 -2.14
N ASN A 58 -9.63 3.88 -2.28
CA ASN A 58 -10.32 2.82 -1.53
C ASN A 58 -9.61 2.44 -0.22
N TRP A 59 -8.65 3.24 0.26
CA TRP A 59 -7.85 2.94 1.45
C TRP A 59 -8.65 2.57 2.69
N LYS A 60 -9.83 3.18 2.93
CA LYS A 60 -10.67 2.85 4.09
C LYS A 60 -11.09 1.39 4.10
N SER A 61 -11.42 0.83 2.93
CA SER A 61 -11.77 -0.58 2.80
C SER A 61 -10.58 -1.47 3.14
N ILE A 62 -9.40 -1.15 2.58
CA ILE A 62 -8.14 -1.88 2.85
C ILE A 62 -7.80 -1.84 4.35
N SER A 63 -7.91 -0.67 4.99
CA SER A 63 -7.65 -0.48 6.41
C SER A 63 -8.57 -1.34 7.27
N ASN A 64 -9.89 -1.29 7.02
CA ASN A 64 -10.88 -2.04 7.79
C ASN A 64 -10.78 -3.56 7.61
N ILE A 65 -10.56 -4.04 6.38
CA ILE A 65 -10.49 -5.48 6.08
C ILE A 65 -9.26 -6.12 6.73
N ASN A 66 -8.14 -5.42 6.71
CA ASN A 66 -6.86 -5.95 7.17
C ASN A 66 -6.49 -5.51 8.59
N ASP A 67 -7.33 -4.72 9.25
CA ASP A 67 -7.09 -4.16 10.59
C ASP A 67 -5.74 -3.45 10.69
N ILE A 68 -5.51 -2.51 9.75
CA ILE A 68 -4.23 -1.80 9.60
C ILE A 68 -4.45 -0.30 9.45
N ASP A 69 -3.60 0.51 10.08
CA ASP A 69 -3.64 1.96 9.91
C ASP A 69 -3.08 2.39 8.55
N ILE A 70 -3.77 3.29 7.85
CA ILE A 70 -3.30 3.85 6.59
C ILE A 70 -3.17 5.37 6.70
N TYR A 71 -1.98 5.86 6.34
CA TYR A 71 -1.64 7.27 6.32
C TYR A 71 -1.28 7.74 4.91
N PHE A 72 -1.32 9.05 4.71
CA PHE A 72 -0.95 9.69 3.45
C PHE A 72 0.13 10.75 3.72
N ALA A 73 1.14 10.79 2.86
CA ALA A 73 2.16 11.84 2.92
C ALA A 73 1.59 13.17 2.43
N ASP A 74 2.02 14.27 3.06
CA ASP A 74 1.65 15.61 2.65
C ASP A 74 2.17 15.91 1.24
N PRO A 75 1.42 16.66 0.42
CA PRO A 75 1.88 17.09 -0.90
C PRO A 75 3.20 17.84 -0.80
N GLY A 76 4.19 17.43 -1.62
CA GLY A 76 5.50 18.07 -1.63
C GLY A 76 6.45 17.64 -0.51
N THR A 77 6.10 16.64 0.32
CA THR A 77 6.96 16.14 1.41
C THR A 77 7.41 14.69 1.21
N PRO A 78 8.33 14.40 0.25
CA PRO A 78 8.90 13.07 0.02
C PRO A 78 9.41 12.35 1.27
N SER A 79 10.02 13.07 2.20
CA SER A 79 10.64 12.51 3.41
C SER A 79 9.66 11.82 4.36
N GLN A 80 8.36 12.14 4.28
CA GLN A 80 7.32 11.44 5.06
C GLN A 80 7.05 10.02 4.54
N ARG A 81 7.39 9.71 3.27
CA ARG A 81 7.18 8.38 2.65
C ARG A 81 8.14 7.30 3.13
N GLY A 82 9.14 7.64 3.94
CA GLY A 82 10.17 6.68 4.34
C GLY A 82 11.12 6.39 3.18
N LEU A 83 11.48 5.13 2.97
CA LEU A 83 12.47 4.72 1.95
C LEU A 83 11.86 4.43 0.56
N ASN A 84 10.83 5.18 0.17
CA ASN A 84 10.19 5.06 -1.16
C ASN A 84 10.58 6.20 -2.11
#